data_AF-A0A067E0Z3-F1
#
_entry.id   AF-A0A067E0Z3-F1
#
_cell.length_a   1.000
_cell.length_b   1.000
_cell.length_c   1.000
_cell.angle_alpha   90.00
_cell.angle_beta   90.00
_cell.angle_gamma   90.00
#
_symmetry.space_group_name_H-M   'P 1'
#
loop_
_entity.id
_entity.type
_entity.pdbx_description
1 polymer ?
#
loop_
_entity_poly.entity_id
_entity_poly.type
_entity_poly.pdbx_seq_one_letter_code
_entity_poly.pdbx_strand_id
1 'polypeptide(L)' 'MEGIKTALAQAWKTIKEVKVESLGNNIFLFKLGLEIDKRKVMVRGPWHFDKALIMLKEPSGIRNMRKEEFTHVAFWV' A
#
# COMPACT_ATOMS: atom_id res chain seq x y z
N MET A 1 4.31 -13.10 -5.50
CA MET A 1 4.27 -11.95 -4.56
C MET A 1 5.48 -11.02 -4.73
N GLU A 2 6.64 -11.51 -5.16
CA GLU A 2 7.80 -10.65 -5.44
C GLU A 2 7.55 -9.62 -6.55
N GLY A 3 6.83 -9.98 -7.62
CA GLY A 3 6.52 -9.06 -8.72
C GLY A 3 5.76 -7.79 -8.28
N ILE A 4 4.72 -7.94 -7.45
CA ILE A 4 3.97 -6.79 -6.89
C ILE A 4 4.83 -5.95 -5.96
N LYS A 5 5.66 -6.58 -5.11
CA LYS A 5 6.60 -5.88 -4.21
C LYS A 5 7.55 -5.00 -5.02
N THR A 6 8.21 -5.57 -6.03
CA THR A 6 9.19 -4.86 -6.86
C THR A 6 8.52 -3.73 -7.65
N ALA A 7 7.39 -4.00 -8.31
CA ALA A 7 6.69 -3.01 -9.11
C ALA A 7 6.20 -1.82 -8.26
N LEU A 8 5.60 -2.08 -7.10
CA LEU A 8 5.11 -1.01 -6.22
C LEU A 8 6.24 -0.24 -5.56
N ALA A 9 7.31 -0.90 -5.09
CA ALA A 9 8.47 -0.20 -4.55
C ALA A 9 9.09 0.78 -5.59
N GLN A 10 9.17 0.36 -6.85
CA GLN A 10 9.64 1.21 -7.94
C GLN A 10 8.68 2.37 -8.24
N ALA A 11 7.37 2.11 -8.32
CA ALA A 11 6.36 3.13 -8.57
C ALA A 11 6.31 4.18 -7.45
N TRP A 12 6.44 3.74 -6.20
CA TRP A 12 6.44 4.58 -5.01
C TRP A 12 7.75 5.34 -4.80
N LYS A 13 8.83 4.96 -5.49
CA LYS A 13 10.17 5.55 -5.37
C LYS A 13 10.62 5.64 -3.91
N THR A 14 10.45 4.56 -3.16
CA THR A 14 10.81 4.51 -1.74
C THR A 14 12.32 4.59 -1.58
N ILE A 15 12.78 5.30 -0.56
CA ILE A 15 14.22 5.46 -0.27
C ILE A 15 14.72 4.23 0.47
N LYS A 16 13.91 3.68 1.39
CA LYS A 16 14.21 2.41 2.08
C LYS A 16 13.43 1.26 1.47
N GLU A 17 13.90 0.05 1.75
CA GLU A 17 13.21 -1.18 1.38
C GLU A 17 11.78 -1.19 1.96
N VAL A 18 10.83 -1.59 1.14
CA VAL A 18 9.46 -1.89 1.56
C VAL A 18 9.39 -3.37 1.91
N LYS A 19 8.93 -3.73 3.11
CA LYS A 19 8.57 -5.12 3.42
C LYS A 19 7.09 -5.31 3.14
N VAL A 20 6.74 -6.46 2.53
CA VAL A 20 5.37 -6.77 2.15
C VAL A 20 4.98 -8.10 2.77
N GLU A 21 3.86 -8.12 3.48
CA GLU A 21 3.27 -9.31 4.09
C GLU A 21 1.87 -9.51 3.53
N SER A 22 1.56 -10.70 3.04
CA SER A 22 0.17 -11.05 2.70
C SER A 22 -0.58 -11.42 3.97
N LEU A 23 -1.74 -10.80 4.17
CA LEU A 23 -2.66 -11.14 5.26
C LEU A 23 -3.80 -12.06 4.80
N GLY A 24 -3.78 -12.51 3.54
CA GLY A 24 -4.86 -13.25 2.88
C GLY A 24 -5.95 -12.33 2.32
N ASN A 25 -6.92 -12.91 1.59
CA ASN A 25 -8.11 -12.20 1.08
C ASN A 25 -7.79 -10.91 0.29
N ASN A 26 -6.71 -10.91 -0.51
CA ASN A 26 -6.25 -9.74 -1.26
C ASN A 26 -5.86 -8.52 -0.38
N ILE A 27 -5.56 -8.75 0.91
CA ILE A 27 -5.06 -7.75 1.84
C ILE A 27 -3.55 -7.91 2.00
N PHE A 28 -2.83 -6.81 1.83
CA PHE A 28 -1.38 -6.75 1.97
C PHE A 28 -0.99 -5.67 2.98
N LEU A 29 -0.01 -5.98 3.82
CA LEU A 29 0.62 -5.03 4.73
C LEU A 29 1.96 -4.57 4.16
N PHE A 30 2.05 -3.27 3.87
CA PHE A 30 3.28 -2.63 3.43
C PHE A 30 3.95 -1.93 4.63
N LYS A 31 5.15 -2.39 5.00
CA LYS A 31 5.96 -1.76 6.05
C LYS A 31 7.01 -0.88 5.40
N LEU A 32 6.85 0.42 5.56
CA LEU A 32 7.73 1.44 5.00
C LEU A 32 8.76 1.85 6.06
N GLY A 33 10.03 1.92 5.68
CA GLY A 33 11.11 2.24 6.61
C GLY A 33 11.25 3.73 6.95
N LEU A 34 10.47 4.60 6.29
CA LEU A 34 10.50 6.06 6.46
C LEU A 34 9.09 6.65 6.31
N GLU A 35 8.72 7.56 7.21
CA GLU A 35 7.43 8.27 7.16
C GLU A 35 7.29 9.15 5.91
N ILE A 36 8.39 9.68 5.36
CA ILE A 36 8.34 10.45 4.11
C ILE A 36 7.92 9.58 2.91
N ASP A 37 8.33 8.31 2.89
CA ASP A 37 7.92 7.38 1.84
C ASP A 37 6.44 7.05 1.98
N LYS A 38 5.96 6.79 3.21
CA LYS A 38 4.54 6.60 3.51
C LYS A 38 3.68 7.78 3.09
N ARG A 39 4.08 9.01 3.42
CA ARG A 39 3.36 10.21 3.02
C ARG A 39 3.28 10.32 1.50
N LYS A 40 4.39 10.10 0.77
CA LYS A 40 4.41 10.12 -0.70
C LYS A 40 3.48 9.06 -1.28
N VAL A 41 3.52 7.84 -0.75
CA VAL A 41 2.67 6.73 -1.18
C VAL A 41 1.19 7.07 -0.99
N MET A 42 0.80 7.58 0.18
CA MET A 42 -0.59 7.93 0.46
C MET A 42 -1.09 9.11 -0.38
N VAL A 43 -0.26 10.15 -0.57
CA VAL A 43 -0.67 11.37 -1.26
C VAL A 43 -0.64 11.24 -2.77
N ARG A 44 0.24 10.42 -3.36
CA ARG A 44 0.44 10.34 -4.82
C ARG A 44 -0.43 9.28 -5.53
N GLY A 45 -1.27 8.56 -4.78
CA GLY A 45 -2.27 7.65 -5.36
C GLY A 45 -3.32 8.40 -6.20
N PRO A 46 -4.27 7.72 -6.84
CA PRO A 46 -4.58 6.29 -6.67
C PRO A 46 -3.53 5.40 -7.37
N TRP A 47 -3.30 4.22 -6.79
CA TRP A 47 -2.38 3.24 -7.36
C TRP A 47 -3.18 2.11 -8.03
N HIS A 48 -2.66 1.58 -9.13
CA HIS A 48 -3.19 0.39 -9.74
C HIS A 48 -2.05 -0.55 -10.11
N PHE A 49 -2.33 -1.84 -10.10
CA PHE A 49 -1.41 -2.87 -10.57
C PHE A 49 -2.22 -3.93 -11.30
N ASP A 50 -1.78 -4.32 -12.49
CA ASP A 50 -2.44 -5.35 -13.31
C ASP A 50 -3.96 -5.15 -13.44
N LYS A 51 -4.36 -3.92 -13.84
CA LYS A 51 -5.76 -3.49 -14.00
C LYS A 51 -6.62 -3.54 -12.72
N ALA A 52 -6.03 -3.83 -11.56
CA ALA A 52 -6.69 -3.77 -10.26
C ALA A 52 -6.32 -2.49 -9.50
N LEU A 53 -7.32 -1.84 -8.92
CA LEU A 53 -7.14 -0.69 -8.03
C LEU A 53 -6.54 -1.14 -6.69
N ILE A 54 -5.54 -0.41 -6.21
CA ILE A 54 -4.96 -0.61 -4.88
C ILE A 54 -5.49 0.48 -3.96
N MET A 55 -6.35 0.07 -3.02
CA MET A 55 -6.79 0.94 -1.93
C MET A 55 -5.78 0.87 -0.78
N LEU A 56 -5.28 2.03 -0.37
CA LEU A 56 -4.34 2.15 0.75
C LEU A 56 -5.03 2.80 1.94
N LYS A 57 -4.80 2.21 3.12
CA LYS A 57 -5.29 2.72 4.40
C LYS A 57 -4.18 2.57 5.43
N GLU A 58 -3.99 3.59 6.24
CA GLU A 58 -3.14 3.46 7.42
C GLU A 58 -3.88 2.62 8.48
N PRO A 59 -3.31 1.48 8.94
CA PRO A 59 -4.00 0.64 9.90
C PRO A 59 -4.26 1.38 11.22
N SER A 60 -5.48 1.27 11.76
CA SER A 60 -5.82 1.82 13.08
C SER A 60 -5.10 1.09 14.23
N GLY A 61 -4.57 -0.10 13.97
CA GLY A 61 -3.73 -0.86 14.88
C GLY A 61 -3.38 -2.25 14.34
N ILE A 62 -2.34 -2.86 14.93
CA ILE A 62 -1.77 -4.14 14.45
C ILE A 62 -2.76 -5.31 14.58
N ARG A 63 -3.64 -5.30 15.59
CA ARG A 63 -4.54 -6.43 15.87
C ARG A 63 -5.72 -6.56 14.91
N ASN A 64 -6.15 -5.48 14.25
CA ASN A 64 -7.40 -5.45 13.48
C ASN A 64 -7.22 -5.29 11.97
N MET A 65 -5.99 -5.40 11.45
CA MET A 65 -5.68 -5.16 10.02
C MET A 65 -6.54 -5.98 9.05
N ARG A 66 -6.95 -7.20 9.41
CA ARG A 66 -7.81 -8.06 8.58
C ARG A 66 -9.29 -7.65 8.58
N LYS A 67 -9.72 -6.82 9.53
CA LYS A 67 -11.09 -6.32 9.67
C LYS A 67 -11.23 -4.87 9.15
N GLU A 68 -10.15 -4.30 8.64
CA GLU A 68 -10.17 -2.95 8.10
C GLU A 68 -11.00 -2.95 6.81
N GLU A 69 -12.00 -2.06 6.77
CA GLU A 69 -12.78 -1.83 5.57
C GLU A 69 -12.09 -0.80 4.67
N PHE A 70 -12.11 -1.09 3.37
CA PHE A 70 -11.61 -0.25 2.30
C PHE A 70 -12.81 0.25 1.47
N THR A 71 -13.30 1.45 1.76
CA THR A 71 -14.57 1.95 1.23
C THR A 71 -14.42 3.11 0.25
N HIS A 72 -13.31 3.85 0.32
CA HIS A 72 -13.10 5.06 -0.46
C HIS A 72 -11.66 5.17 -0.94
N VAL A 73 -11.47 5.81 -2.10
CA VAL A 73 -10.16 6.22 -2.63
C VAL A 73 -10.32 7.56 -3.35
N ALA A 74 -9.34 8.45 -3.20
CA ALA A 74 -9.33 9.71 -3.92
C ALA A 74 -8.74 9.53 -5.32
N PHE A 75 -9.32 10.21 -6.31
CA PHE A 75 -8.80 10.31 -7.67
C PHE A 75 -8.42 11.76 -7.96
N TRP A 76 -7.40 11.96 -8.80
CA TRP A 76 -7.11 13.27 -9.38
C TRP A 76 -8.12 13.57 -10.47
N VAL A 77 -8.56 14.83 -10.54
CA VAL A 77 -9.36 15.39 -11.64
C VAL A 77 -8.54 16.47 -12.31
#